data_AF-A0A195FVL9-F1
#
_entry.id   AF-A0A195FVL9-F1
#
_cell.length_a   1.000
_cell.length_b   1.000
_cell.length_c   1.000
_cell.angle_alpha   90.00
_cell.angle_beta   90.00
_cell.angle_gamma   90.00
#
_symmetry.space_group_name_H-M   'P 1'
#
loop_
_entity.id
_entity.type
_entity.pdbx_description
1 polymer ?
#
loop_
_entity_poly.entity_id
_entity_poly.type
_entity_poly.pdbx_seq_one_letter_code
_entity_poly.pdbx_strand_id
1 'polypeptide(L)'
;MRTQQNTKKEKLKSKINNLILAFLNPNAFFSSRYWNRELDKLKNLEYVVGKNGQKVPLKKESRPKLYKAVYKTFWLPYFIIGICSFIQCSVVRVMVPILQSWIIKYFINDPNAKYKISTNEVMIYIAFLVITNVIAIMLLHHSVMQSLHVGMRIRIACSSLLYRKVVKMYAWEKPFSQIVSVIRKLEIHQIKFSSYVRAAYLAIIVFTERLTVYFTLITFVLMGNNLTADVTYEMSTYFNILQLVVALYFPQGLILLGESIVSFNRLEVYVIILYSTIYVIILYSIILYSRNLR
;
A
#
# COMPACT_ATOMS: atom_id res chain seq x y z
N MET A 1 -18.44 -34.09 40.04
CA MET A 1 -18.25 -32.62 39.93
C MET A 1 -17.05 -32.21 39.04
N ARG A 2 -15.84 -32.78 39.19
CA ARG A 2 -14.66 -32.43 38.34
C ARG A 2 -14.84 -32.65 36.83
N THR A 3 -15.59 -33.67 36.42
CA THR A 3 -15.89 -33.99 35.00
C THR A 3 -16.82 -32.99 34.33
N GLN A 4 -17.79 -32.41 35.06
CA GLN A 4 -18.66 -31.34 34.56
C GLN A 4 -17.94 -29.98 34.46
N GLN A 5 -16.95 -29.72 35.32
CA GLN A 5 -16.12 -28.52 35.23
C GLN A 5 -15.16 -28.57 34.03
N ASN A 6 -14.56 -29.72 33.73
CA ASN A 6 -13.69 -29.87 32.56
C ASN A 6 -14.45 -29.77 31.24
N THR A 7 -15.65 -30.33 31.14
CA THR A 7 -16.50 -30.20 29.94
C THR A 7 -17.01 -28.78 29.73
N LYS A 8 -17.31 -28.03 30.79
CA LYS A 8 -17.59 -26.58 30.69
C LYS A 8 -16.36 -25.78 30.25
N LYS A 9 -15.16 -26.11 30.75
CA LYS A 9 -13.89 -25.46 30.36
C LYS A 9 -13.53 -25.74 28.89
N GLU A 10 -13.71 -26.98 28.43
CA GLU A 10 -13.53 -27.39 27.04
C GLU A 10 -14.54 -26.72 26.10
N LYS A 11 -15.83 -26.68 26.49
CA LYS A 11 -16.87 -25.95 25.74
C LYS A 11 -16.57 -24.45 25.69
N LEU A 12 -16.08 -23.85 26.77
CA LEU A 12 -15.71 -22.44 26.81
C LEU A 12 -14.48 -22.16 25.93
N LYS A 13 -13.47 -23.04 25.97
CA LYS A 13 -12.27 -22.95 25.11
C LYS A 13 -12.61 -23.10 23.63
N SER A 14 -13.53 -24.03 23.30
CA SER A 14 -14.10 -24.19 21.96
C SER A 14 -14.89 -22.95 21.52
N LYS A 15 -15.75 -22.42 22.39
CA LYS A 15 -16.57 -21.23 22.12
C LYS A 15 -15.70 -19.98 21.94
N ILE A 16 -14.63 -19.82 22.73
CA ILE A 16 -13.64 -18.75 22.58
C ILE A 16 -12.84 -18.92 21.29
N ASN A 17 -12.40 -20.12 20.94
CA ASN A 17 -11.73 -20.37 19.65
C ASN A 17 -12.64 -20.05 18.47
N ASN A 18 -13.91 -20.43 18.53
CA ASN A 18 -14.90 -20.12 17.50
C ASN A 18 -15.23 -18.62 17.46
N LEU A 19 -15.27 -17.93 18.61
CA LEU A 19 -15.45 -16.48 18.67
C LEU A 19 -14.24 -15.74 18.10
N ILE A 20 -13.02 -16.21 18.38
CA ILE A 20 -11.77 -15.66 17.82
C ILE A 20 -11.73 -15.89 16.30
N LEU A 21 -12.14 -17.07 15.84
CA LEU A 21 -12.25 -17.39 14.41
C LEU A 21 -13.34 -16.56 13.71
N ALA A 22 -14.44 -16.24 14.41
CA ALA A 22 -15.51 -15.38 13.90
C ALA A 22 -15.14 -13.89 13.92
N PHE A 23 -14.47 -13.42 14.98
CA PHE A 23 -14.01 -12.02 15.11
C PHE A 23 -12.85 -11.69 14.15
N LEU A 24 -12.10 -12.72 13.73
CA LEU A 24 -11.08 -12.61 12.69
C LEU A 24 -11.66 -12.68 11.27
N ASN A 25 -12.98 -12.80 11.07
CA ASN A 25 -13.51 -13.17 9.76
C ASN A 25 -14.84 -12.50 9.40
N PRO A 26 -14.79 -11.53 8.47
CA PRO A 26 -15.84 -11.43 7.45
C PRO A 26 -15.40 -11.95 6.07
N ASN A 27 -14.10 -12.22 5.82
CA ASN A 27 -13.59 -12.77 4.53
C ASN A 27 -12.30 -13.64 4.61
N ALA A 28 -11.93 -14.14 5.79
CA ALA A 28 -10.76 -14.99 6.09
C ALA A 28 -10.85 -16.46 5.61
N PHE A 29 -11.90 -16.85 4.89
CA PHE A 29 -12.06 -18.22 4.39
C PHE A 29 -10.93 -18.65 3.44
N PHE A 30 -10.44 -17.74 2.59
CA PHE A 30 -9.40 -18.07 1.60
C PHE A 30 -7.97 -18.03 2.17
N SER A 31 -7.69 -17.08 3.05
CA SER A 31 -6.37 -16.97 3.70
C SER A 31 -6.11 -18.17 4.62
N SER A 32 -7.11 -18.60 5.41
CA SER A 32 -6.89 -19.67 6.41
C SER A 32 -6.46 -21.02 5.82
N ARG A 33 -6.92 -21.39 4.62
CA ARG A 33 -6.63 -22.70 4.01
C ARG A 33 -5.20 -22.81 3.49
N TYR A 34 -4.73 -21.79 2.75
CA TYR A 34 -3.35 -21.70 2.30
C TYR A 34 -2.39 -21.47 3.46
N TRP A 35 -2.85 -20.70 4.45
CA TRP A 35 -2.10 -20.39 5.66
C TRP A 35 -1.89 -21.59 6.59
N ASN A 36 -2.92 -22.40 6.81
CA ASN A 36 -2.81 -23.64 7.57
C ASN A 36 -1.88 -24.64 6.87
N ARG A 37 -1.93 -24.71 5.53
CA ARG A 37 -0.98 -25.48 4.73
C ARG A 37 0.47 -25.04 4.92
N GLU A 38 0.73 -23.74 5.01
CA GLU A 38 2.09 -23.23 5.23
C GLU A 38 2.53 -23.43 6.69
N LEU A 39 1.64 -23.24 7.66
CA LEU A 39 1.89 -23.59 9.07
C LEU A 39 2.19 -25.07 9.27
N ASP A 40 1.50 -25.97 8.58
CA ASP A 40 1.75 -27.41 8.64
C ASP A 40 3.12 -27.76 8.06
N LYS A 41 3.57 -27.08 7.01
CA LYS A 41 4.94 -27.23 6.50
C LYS A 41 5.98 -26.77 7.53
N LEU A 42 5.71 -25.66 8.24
CA LEU A 42 6.61 -25.17 9.30
C LEU A 42 6.69 -26.14 10.48
N LYS A 43 5.56 -26.74 10.85
CA LYS A 43 5.47 -27.74 11.92
C LYS A 43 6.21 -29.03 11.54
N ASN A 44 6.10 -29.44 10.28
CA ASN A 44 6.84 -30.57 9.71
C ASN A 44 8.33 -30.25 9.52
N LEU A 45 8.74 -28.98 9.46
CA LEU A 45 10.14 -28.54 9.44
C LEU A 45 10.74 -28.45 10.85
N GLU A 46 9.94 -28.27 11.90
CA GLU A 46 10.39 -28.30 13.30
C GLU A 46 10.66 -29.73 13.78
N TYR A 47 9.84 -30.72 13.38
CA TYR A 47 10.02 -32.11 13.79
C TYR A 47 9.38 -33.12 12.82
N VAL A 48 9.97 -34.31 12.69
CA VAL A 48 9.35 -35.50 12.05
C VAL A 48 9.02 -36.50 13.13
N VAL A 49 7.87 -37.18 13.03
CA VAL A 49 7.54 -38.29 13.93
C VAL A 49 8.15 -39.56 13.33
N GLY A 50 9.16 -40.11 14.01
CA GLY A 50 9.73 -41.40 13.62
C GLY A 50 8.73 -42.55 13.79
N LYS A 51 9.01 -43.71 13.20
CA LYS A 51 8.15 -44.93 13.30
C LYS A 51 7.79 -45.33 14.73
N ASN A 52 8.53 -44.85 15.73
CA ASN A 52 8.36 -45.15 17.15
C ASN A 52 7.60 -44.04 17.92
N GLY A 53 7.00 -43.06 17.22
CA GLY A 53 6.24 -41.96 17.83
C GLY A 53 7.08 -40.83 18.43
N GLN A 54 8.41 -40.92 18.42
CA GLN A 54 9.30 -39.86 18.90
C GLN A 54 9.46 -38.73 17.89
N LYS A 55 9.40 -37.49 18.38
CA LYS A 55 9.58 -36.27 17.59
C LYS A 55 11.08 -35.97 17.44
N VAL A 56 11.60 -36.08 16.23
CA VAL A 56 13.00 -35.81 15.89
C VAL A 56 13.10 -34.45 15.21
N PRO A 57 13.90 -33.49 15.71
CA PRO A 57 14.02 -32.16 15.10
C PRO A 57 14.74 -32.25 13.73
N LEU A 58 14.21 -31.54 12.73
CA LEU A 58 14.76 -31.53 11.36
C LEU A 58 15.94 -30.55 11.21
N LYS A 59 16.81 -30.84 10.24
CA LYS A 59 18.10 -30.16 9.97
C LYS A 59 17.94 -28.62 9.84
N LYS A 60 18.82 -27.89 10.52
CA LYS A 60 18.79 -26.45 10.88
C LYS A 60 18.79 -25.44 9.70
N GLU A 61 18.72 -25.87 8.45
CA GLU A 61 19.02 -25.02 7.27
C GLU A 61 17.84 -24.24 6.68
N SER A 62 16.60 -24.52 7.08
CA SER A 62 15.42 -23.87 6.47
C SER A 62 14.71 -22.90 7.40
N ARG A 63 15.35 -21.77 7.73
CA ARG A 63 14.66 -20.69 8.46
C ARG A 63 13.48 -20.17 7.63
N PRO A 64 12.24 -20.20 8.15
CA PRO A 64 11.09 -19.77 7.39
C PRO A 64 11.06 -18.25 7.21
N LYS A 65 10.95 -17.81 5.95
CA LYS A 65 10.94 -16.40 5.57
C LYS A 65 9.51 -15.90 5.39
N LEU A 66 9.07 -14.97 6.22
CA LEU A 66 7.69 -14.43 6.23
C LEU A 66 7.27 -13.85 4.88
N TYR A 67 8.16 -13.10 4.21
CA TYR A 67 7.83 -12.49 2.92
C TYR A 67 7.48 -13.52 1.83
N LYS A 68 8.08 -14.74 1.88
CA LYS A 68 7.79 -15.81 0.93
C LYS A 68 6.39 -16.37 1.10
N ALA A 69 5.92 -16.48 2.36
CA ALA A 69 4.56 -16.88 2.68
C ALA A 69 3.54 -15.82 2.26
N VAL A 70 3.82 -14.55 2.55
CA VAL A 70 2.97 -13.41 2.14
C VAL A 70 2.88 -13.33 0.61
N TYR A 71 4.02 -13.39 -0.09
CA TYR A 71 4.05 -13.36 -1.56
C TYR A 71 3.22 -14.50 -2.16
N LYS A 72 3.45 -15.76 -1.75
CA LYS A 72 2.68 -16.90 -2.27
C LYS A 72 1.18 -16.81 -2.00
N THR A 73 0.77 -16.12 -0.93
CA THR A 73 -0.66 -16.01 -0.56
C THR A 73 -1.37 -14.90 -1.32
N PHE A 74 -0.69 -13.79 -1.60
CA PHE A 74 -1.33 -12.56 -2.09
C PHE A 74 -0.91 -12.11 -3.50
N TRP A 75 0.07 -12.78 -4.15
CA TRP A 75 0.57 -12.34 -5.45
C TRP A 75 -0.49 -12.38 -6.56
N LEU A 76 -1.29 -13.45 -6.65
CA LEU A 76 -2.26 -13.63 -7.72
C LEU A 76 -3.35 -12.53 -7.76
N PRO A 77 -4.05 -12.22 -6.65
CA PRO A 77 -5.03 -11.14 -6.66
C PRO A 77 -4.38 -9.78 -6.94
N TYR A 78 -3.16 -9.54 -6.45
CA TYR A 78 -2.44 -8.29 -6.70
C TYR A 78 -2.02 -8.15 -8.17
N PHE A 79 -1.60 -9.25 -8.79
CA PHE A 79 -1.19 -9.29 -10.19
C PHE A 79 -2.34 -9.02 -11.16
N ILE A 80 -3.54 -9.56 -10.88
CA ILE A 80 -4.75 -9.29 -11.68
C ILE A 80 -5.10 -7.79 -11.64
N ILE A 81 -5.05 -7.17 -10.46
CA ILE A 81 -5.27 -5.72 -10.31
C ILE A 81 -4.24 -4.95 -11.14
N GLY A 82 -2.96 -5.36 -11.09
CA GLY A 82 -1.88 -4.76 -11.87
C GLY A 82 -2.12 -4.82 -13.38
N ILE A 83 -2.56 -5.96 -13.90
CA ILE A 83 -2.90 -6.10 -15.34
C ILE A 83 -4.05 -5.17 -15.72
N CYS A 84 -5.12 -5.15 -14.94
CA CYS A 84 -6.25 -4.25 -15.19
C CYS A 84 -5.82 -2.78 -15.20
N SER A 85 -5.00 -2.36 -14.23
CA SER A 85 -4.45 -1.01 -14.17
C SER A 85 -3.48 -0.70 -15.31
N PHE A 86 -2.71 -1.68 -15.79
CA PHE A 86 -1.81 -1.52 -16.92
C PHE A 86 -2.58 -1.31 -18.24
N ILE A 87 -3.61 -2.12 -18.47
CA ILE A 87 -4.50 -1.98 -19.64
C ILE A 87 -5.19 -0.62 -19.60
N GLN A 88 -5.67 -0.20 -18.44
CA GLN A 88 -6.25 1.13 -18.24
C GLN A 88 -5.25 2.26 -18.57
N CYS A 89 -4.02 2.18 -18.06
CA CYS A 89 -2.97 3.16 -18.33
C CYS A 89 -2.63 3.25 -19.82
N SER A 90 -2.59 2.10 -20.51
CA SER A 90 -2.17 2.02 -21.91
C SER A 90 -3.26 2.47 -22.88
N VAL A 91 -4.52 2.12 -22.61
CA VAL A 91 -5.64 2.43 -23.53
C VAL A 91 -6.28 3.75 -23.16
N VAL A 92 -6.90 3.84 -21.97
CA VAL A 92 -7.76 4.97 -21.61
C VAL A 92 -6.97 6.27 -21.48
N ARG A 93 -5.77 6.19 -20.89
CA ARG A 93 -4.93 7.38 -20.66
C ARG A 93 -4.29 7.94 -21.93
N VAL A 94 -4.01 7.10 -22.91
CA VAL A 94 -3.45 7.50 -24.21
C VAL A 94 -4.55 8.08 -25.13
N MET A 95 -5.80 7.61 -24.99
CA MET A 95 -6.91 8.13 -25.80
C MET A 95 -7.26 9.59 -25.48
N VAL A 96 -7.10 10.02 -24.23
CA VAL A 96 -7.42 11.40 -23.81
C VAL A 96 -6.66 12.47 -24.63
N PRO A 97 -5.32 12.46 -24.74
CA PRO A 97 -4.59 13.47 -25.53
C PRO A 97 -4.86 13.36 -27.04
N ILE A 98 -5.13 12.16 -27.56
CA ILE A 98 -5.47 11.97 -28.98
C ILE A 98 -6.78 12.68 -29.32
N LEU A 99 -7.81 12.48 -28.49
CA LEU A 99 -9.11 13.13 -28.66
C LEU A 99 -9.01 14.65 -28.50
N GLN A 100 -8.20 15.13 -27.54
CA GLN A 100 -7.93 16.54 -27.38
C GLN A 100 -7.26 17.14 -28.62
N SER A 101 -6.28 16.45 -29.22
CA SER A 101 -5.63 16.88 -30.45
C SER A 101 -6.62 17.04 -31.61
N TRP A 102 -7.57 16.13 -31.78
CA TRP A 102 -8.60 16.24 -32.81
C TRP A 102 -9.58 17.39 -32.58
N ILE A 103 -9.91 17.68 -31.32
CA ILE A 103 -10.75 18.85 -30.98
C ILE A 103 -10.02 20.16 -31.30
N ILE A 104 -8.73 20.26 -30.98
CA ILE A 104 -7.92 21.45 -31.28
C ILE A 104 -7.88 21.69 -32.80
N LYS A 105 -7.76 20.62 -33.60
CA LYS A 105 -7.73 20.71 -35.07
C LYS A 105 -9.00 21.32 -35.68
N TYR A 106 -10.14 21.30 -34.98
CA TYR A 106 -11.35 22.00 -35.41
C TYR A 106 -11.26 23.52 -35.21
N PHE A 107 -10.60 23.98 -34.14
CA PHE A 107 -10.47 25.40 -33.83
C PHE A 107 -9.37 26.09 -34.65
N ILE A 108 -8.39 25.31 -35.14
CA ILE A 108 -7.37 25.81 -36.07
C ILE A 108 -8.01 25.96 -37.46
N ASN A 109 -8.40 27.19 -37.81
CA ASN A 109 -8.95 27.56 -39.12
C ASN A 109 -7.84 27.58 -40.18
N ASP A 110 -7.42 26.41 -40.68
CA ASP A 110 -6.54 26.32 -41.85
C ASP A 110 -7.37 26.46 -43.15
N PRO A 111 -7.22 27.55 -43.93
CA PRO A 111 -8.00 27.77 -45.15
C PRO A 111 -7.68 26.77 -46.28
N ASN A 112 -6.54 26.08 -46.21
CA ASN A 112 -6.08 25.08 -47.20
C ASN A 112 -6.29 23.62 -46.74
N ALA A 113 -6.97 23.38 -45.61
CA ALA A 113 -7.19 22.04 -45.11
C ALA A 113 -8.18 21.26 -45.99
N LYS A 114 -7.75 20.12 -46.52
CA LYS A 114 -8.52 19.23 -47.42
C LYS A 114 -9.78 18.62 -46.77
N TYR A 115 -9.92 18.70 -45.45
CA TYR A 115 -11.04 18.18 -44.67
C TYR A 115 -11.38 19.18 -43.56
N LYS A 116 -12.52 19.87 -43.70
CA LYS A 116 -13.05 20.75 -42.67
C LYS A 116 -13.94 19.92 -41.76
N ILE A 117 -13.52 19.74 -40.50
CA ILE A 117 -14.24 18.94 -39.51
C ILE A 117 -15.60 19.61 -39.24
N SER A 118 -16.69 18.84 -39.36
CA SER A 118 -18.05 19.36 -39.13
C SER A 118 -18.32 19.51 -37.64
N THR A 119 -19.12 20.51 -37.25
CA THR A 119 -19.49 20.77 -35.85
C THR A 119 -20.11 19.54 -35.16
N ASN A 120 -20.85 18.71 -35.90
CA ASN A 120 -21.44 17.47 -35.37
C ASN A 120 -20.39 16.43 -34.99
N GLU A 121 -19.29 16.34 -35.74
CA GLU A 121 -18.20 15.39 -35.48
C GLU A 121 -17.42 15.77 -34.22
N VAL A 122 -17.20 17.08 -34.02
CA VAL A 122 -16.53 17.60 -32.81
C VAL A 122 -17.35 17.34 -31.57
N MET A 123 -18.68 17.52 -31.63
CA MET A 123 -19.56 17.22 -30.50
C MET A 123 -19.48 15.73 -30.11
N ILE A 124 -19.35 14.83 -31.08
CA ILE A 124 -19.12 13.39 -30.84
C ILE A 124 -17.76 13.15 -30.15
N TYR A 125 -16.70 13.80 -30.61
CA TYR A 125 -15.38 13.69 -29.97
C TYR A 125 -15.37 14.23 -28.53
N ILE A 126 -16.06 15.34 -28.26
CA ILE A 126 -16.22 15.90 -26.92
C ILE A 126 -16.99 14.93 -26.03
N ALA A 127 -18.11 14.36 -26.51
CA ALA A 127 -18.89 13.38 -25.75
C ALA A 127 -18.04 12.14 -25.41
N PHE A 128 -17.28 11.62 -26.38
CA PHE A 128 -16.39 10.48 -26.18
C PHE A 128 -15.25 10.79 -25.20
N LEU A 129 -14.70 12.01 -25.24
CA LEU A 129 -13.70 12.48 -24.27
C LEU A 129 -14.24 12.51 -22.84
N VAL A 130 -15.46 13.01 -22.64
CA VAL A 130 -16.11 13.04 -21.31
C VAL A 130 -16.33 11.62 -20.79
N ILE A 131 -16.87 10.72 -21.63
CA ILE A 131 -17.09 9.32 -21.27
C ILE A 131 -15.78 8.64 -20.90
N THR A 132 -14.74 8.82 -21.71
CA THR A 132 -13.40 8.24 -21.47
C THR A 132 -12.82 8.73 -20.14
N ASN A 133 -12.98 10.01 -19.80
CA ASN A 133 -12.53 10.57 -18.51
C ASN A 133 -13.30 10.00 -17.31
N VAL A 134 -14.62 9.87 -17.40
CA VAL A 134 -15.43 9.28 -16.33
C VAL A 134 -15.00 7.83 -16.07
N ILE A 135 -14.84 7.04 -17.14
CA ILE A 135 -14.37 5.66 -17.05
C ILE A 135 -12.96 5.61 -16.43
N ALA A 136 -12.05 6.50 -16.85
CA ALA A 136 -10.69 6.57 -16.30
C ALA A 136 -10.70 6.80 -14.78
N ILE A 137 -11.51 7.74 -14.31
CA ILE A 137 -11.62 8.09 -12.88
C ILE A 137 -12.24 6.93 -12.09
N MET A 138 -13.34 6.35 -12.57
CA MET A 138 -13.98 5.21 -11.90
C MET A 138 -13.04 4.01 -11.77
N LEU A 139 -12.33 3.66 -12.83
CA LEU A 139 -11.36 2.57 -12.82
C LEU A 139 -10.19 2.86 -11.88
N LEU A 140 -9.65 4.08 -11.90
CA LEU A 140 -8.57 4.49 -10.99
C LEU A 140 -9.00 4.34 -9.53
N HIS A 141 -10.19 4.84 -9.18
CA HIS A 141 -10.75 4.71 -7.84
C HIS A 141 -10.92 3.25 -7.44
N HIS A 142 -11.44 2.41 -8.34
CA HIS A 142 -11.60 0.98 -8.11
C HIS A 142 -10.26 0.30 -7.85
N SER A 143 -9.23 0.54 -8.67
CA SER A 143 -7.89 -0.04 -8.51
C SER A 143 -7.22 0.38 -7.20
N VAL A 144 -7.37 1.64 -6.79
CA VAL A 144 -6.85 2.14 -5.50
C VAL A 144 -7.57 1.44 -4.33
N MET A 145 -8.89 1.36 -4.37
CA MET A 145 -9.68 0.69 -3.31
C MET A 145 -9.35 -0.80 -3.20
N GLN A 146 -9.21 -1.50 -4.33
CA GLN A 146 -8.78 -2.90 -4.34
C GLN A 146 -7.38 -3.08 -3.73
N SER A 147 -6.43 -2.19 -4.06
CA SER A 147 -5.08 -2.23 -3.51
C SER A 147 -5.06 -2.02 -1.99
N LEU A 148 -5.86 -1.08 -1.49
CA LEU A 148 -6.03 -0.84 -0.05
C LEU A 148 -6.63 -2.06 0.66
N HIS A 149 -7.64 -2.71 0.06
CA HIS A 149 -8.24 -3.93 0.60
C HIS A 149 -7.22 -5.07 0.73
N VAL A 150 -6.37 -5.27 -0.28
CA VAL A 150 -5.30 -6.28 -0.25
C VAL A 150 -4.28 -5.94 0.84
N GLY A 151 -3.87 -4.68 0.94
CA GLY A 151 -2.96 -4.20 2.00
C GLY A 151 -3.49 -4.45 3.41
N MET A 152 -4.78 -4.16 3.64
CA MET A 152 -5.43 -4.45 4.93
C MET A 152 -5.44 -5.96 5.25
N ARG A 153 -5.70 -6.82 4.25
CA ARG A 153 -5.67 -8.28 4.44
C ARG A 153 -4.29 -8.77 4.86
N ILE A 154 -3.22 -8.24 4.27
CA ILE A 154 -1.84 -8.57 4.63
C ILE A 154 -1.55 -8.12 6.07
N ARG A 155 -1.91 -6.89 6.44
CA ARG A 155 -1.70 -6.35 7.79
C ARG A 155 -2.40 -7.21 8.84
N ILE A 156 -3.69 -7.51 8.65
CA ILE A 156 -4.47 -8.33 9.57
C ILE A 156 -3.86 -9.74 9.71
N ALA A 157 -3.44 -10.35 8.60
CA ALA A 157 -2.77 -11.65 8.63
C ALA A 157 -1.48 -11.60 9.47
N CYS A 158 -0.60 -10.63 9.24
CA CYS A 158 0.64 -10.47 10.01
C CYS A 158 0.40 -10.19 11.50
N SER A 159 -0.51 -9.28 11.84
CA SER A 159 -0.83 -8.96 13.24
C SER A 159 -1.45 -10.15 13.97
N SER A 160 -2.30 -10.94 13.30
CA SER A 160 -2.90 -12.15 13.89
C SER A 160 -1.85 -13.22 14.24
N LEU A 161 -0.73 -13.27 13.52
CA LEU A 161 0.35 -14.21 13.77
C LEU A 161 1.18 -13.85 14.98
N LEU A 162 1.54 -12.57 15.06
CA LEU A 162 2.20 -12.02 16.24
C LEU A 162 1.34 -12.24 17.47
N TYR A 163 0.03 -11.95 17.37
CA TYR A 163 -0.93 -12.19 18.44
C TYR A 163 -0.93 -13.66 18.90
N ARG A 164 -1.05 -14.62 17.97
CA ARG A 164 -1.09 -16.05 18.31
C ARG A 164 0.22 -16.52 18.98
N LYS A 165 1.37 -16.01 18.54
CA LYS A 165 2.67 -16.37 19.10
C LYS A 165 2.83 -15.83 20.52
N VAL A 166 2.47 -14.57 20.75
CA VAL A 166 2.55 -13.92 22.07
C VAL A 166 1.58 -14.59 23.06
N VAL A 167 0.34 -14.85 22.63
CA VAL A 167 -0.67 -15.50 23.50
C VAL A 167 -0.26 -16.91 23.91
N LYS A 168 0.28 -17.71 22.99
CA LYS A 168 0.78 -19.06 23.31
C LYS A 168 2.01 -19.06 24.22
N MET A 169 2.82 -18.00 24.17
CA MET A 169 4.04 -17.91 24.96
C MET A 169 3.77 -17.50 26.41
N TYR A 170 2.71 -16.72 26.67
CA TYR A 170 2.49 -16.11 27.99
C TYR A 170 1.14 -16.43 28.65
N ALA A 171 0.18 -17.08 27.98
CA ALA A 171 -1.18 -17.33 28.52
C ALA A 171 -1.92 -16.05 28.99
N TRP A 172 -1.60 -14.89 28.41
CA TRP A 172 -2.12 -13.56 28.77
C TRP A 172 -3.39 -13.12 28.02
N GLU A 173 -4.25 -14.07 27.62
CA GLU A 173 -5.38 -13.81 26.71
C GLU A 173 -6.25 -12.61 27.12
N LYS A 174 -6.63 -12.54 28.40
CA LYS A 174 -7.51 -11.47 28.90
C LYS A 174 -6.83 -10.10 29.04
N PRO A 175 -5.71 -9.95 29.77
CA PRO A 175 -5.07 -8.64 29.92
C PRO A 175 -4.53 -8.12 28.57
N PHE A 176 -4.02 -9.00 27.71
CA PHE A 176 -3.51 -8.59 26.40
C PHE A 176 -4.62 -8.14 25.46
N SER A 177 -5.80 -8.81 25.48
CA SER A 177 -6.95 -8.35 24.70
C SER A 177 -7.43 -6.95 25.11
N GLN A 178 -7.35 -6.61 26.39
CA GLN A 178 -7.70 -5.26 26.88
C GLN A 178 -6.70 -4.22 26.37
N ILE A 179 -5.39 -4.49 26.49
CA ILE A 179 -4.33 -3.61 25.98
C ILE A 179 -4.48 -3.37 24.48
N VAL A 180 -4.66 -4.44 23.70
CA VAL A 180 -4.86 -4.33 22.23
C VAL A 180 -6.10 -3.53 21.90
N SER A 181 -7.18 -3.64 22.69
CA SER A 181 -8.40 -2.85 22.46
C SER A 181 -8.19 -1.35 22.68
N VAL A 182 -7.39 -0.95 23.67
CA VAL A 182 -7.02 0.44 23.93
C VAL A 182 -6.12 0.97 22.81
N ILE A 183 -5.09 0.21 22.44
CA ILE A 183 -4.18 0.55 21.33
C ILE A 183 -4.96 0.71 20.03
N ARG A 184 -5.89 -0.20 19.72
CA ARG A 184 -6.69 -0.15 18.50
C ARG A 184 -7.62 1.06 18.44
N LYS A 185 -8.16 1.51 19.59
CA LYS A 185 -8.94 2.76 19.67
C LYS A 185 -8.08 3.97 19.33
N LEU A 186 -6.87 4.05 19.89
CA LEU A 186 -5.90 5.11 19.60
C LEU A 186 -5.44 5.07 18.13
N GLU A 187 -5.13 3.89 17.60
CA GLU A 187 -4.74 3.70 16.20
C GLU A 187 -5.86 4.17 15.25
N ILE A 188 -7.11 3.76 15.49
CA ILE A 188 -8.26 4.19 14.68
C ILE A 188 -8.46 5.71 14.76
N HIS A 189 -8.27 6.31 15.94
CA HIS A 189 -8.35 7.77 16.09
C HIS A 189 -7.28 8.47 15.24
N GLN A 190 -6.03 8.02 15.32
CA GLN A 190 -4.93 8.56 14.51
C GLN A 190 -5.18 8.38 13.01
N ILE A 191 -5.69 7.21 12.60
CA ILE A 191 -6.03 6.94 11.20
C ILE A 191 -7.15 7.88 10.73
N LYS A 192 -8.19 8.10 11.53
CA LYS A 192 -9.28 9.04 11.19
C LYS A 192 -8.75 10.46 11.04
N PHE A 193 -7.98 10.94 12.01
CA PHE A 193 -7.39 12.28 11.95
C PHE A 193 -6.49 12.45 10.72
N SER A 194 -5.58 11.51 10.48
CA SER A 194 -4.72 11.50 9.28
C SER A 194 -5.55 11.46 7.99
N SER A 195 -6.65 10.70 7.97
CA SER A 195 -7.57 10.63 6.83
C SER A 195 -8.27 11.96 6.58
N TYR A 196 -8.70 12.68 7.62
CA TYR A 196 -9.32 14.01 7.47
C TYR A 196 -8.33 15.05 6.96
N VAL A 197 -7.13 15.09 7.52
CA VAL A 197 -6.06 15.99 7.05
C VAL A 197 -5.73 15.70 5.59
N ARG A 198 -5.62 14.42 5.20
CA ARG A 198 -5.39 14.01 3.81
C ARG A 198 -6.52 14.41 2.88
N ALA A 199 -7.78 14.27 3.32
CA ALA A 199 -8.94 14.67 2.52
C ALA A 199 -8.96 16.19 2.29
N ALA A 200 -8.70 16.99 3.34
CA ALA A 200 -8.60 18.44 3.24
C ALA A 200 -7.47 18.87 2.29
N TYR A 201 -6.29 18.24 2.40
CA TYR A 201 -5.16 18.48 1.50
C TYR A 201 -5.51 18.17 0.03
N LEU A 202 -6.15 17.04 -0.24
CA LEU A 202 -6.55 16.66 -1.59
C LEU A 202 -7.58 17.64 -2.17
N ALA A 203 -8.52 18.11 -1.36
CA ALA A 203 -9.50 19.12 -1.76
C ALA A 203 -8.82 20.45 -2.11
N ILE A 204 -7.91 20.94 -1.25
CA ILE A 204 -7.16 22.18 -1.47
C ILE A 204 -6.41 22.13 -2.81
N ILE A 205 -5.72 21.02 -3.11
CA ILE A 205 -4.99 20.87 -4.39
C ILE A 205 -5.92 21.07 -5.59
N VAL A 206 -7.10 20.44 -5.60
CA VAL A 206 -8.04 20.54 -6.73
C VAL A 206 -8.55 21.97 -6.89
N PHE A 207 -8.84 22.66 -5.78
CA PHE A 207 -9.29 24.06 -5.83
C PHE A 207 -8.19 25.01 -6.28
N THR A 208 -6.95 24.84 -5.79
CA THR A 208 -5.82 25.69 -6.15
C THR A 208 -5.57 25.67 -7.66
N GLU A 209 -5.67 24.53 -8.35
CA GLU A 209 -5.52 24.42 -9.81
C GLU A 209 -6.44 25.38 -10.56
N ARG A 210 -7.73 25.29 -10.23
CA ARG A 210 -8.81 26.00 -10.89
C ARG A 210 -8.67 27.50 -10.64
N LEU A 211 -8.33 27.87 -9.41
CA LEU A 211 -8.14 29.26 -9.01
C LEU A 211 -6.92 29.89 -9.71
N THR A 212 -5.78 29.19 -9.76
CA THR A 212 -4.56 29.72 -10.40
C THR A 212 -4.77 29.96 -11.91
N VAL A 213 -5.40 29.02 -12.61
CA VAL A 213 -5.74 29.21 -14.04
C VAL A 213 -6.72 30.37 -14.21
N TYR A 214 -7.73 30.48 -13.35
CA TYR A 214 -8.70 31.58 -13.42
C TYR A 214 -8.06 32.95 -13.21
N PHE A 215 -7.24 33.11 -12.16
CA PHE A 215 -6.55 34.37 -11.90
C PHE A 215 -5.59 34.76 -13.02
N THR A 216 -4.88 33.80 -13.61
CA THR A 216 -3.93 34.07 -14.71
C THR A 216 -4.64 34.47 -16.01
N LEU A 217 -5.80 33.89 -16.31
CA LEU A 217 -6.63 34.34 -17.43
C LEU A 217 -7.21 35.74 -17.19
N ILE A 218 -7.63 36.05 -15.97
CA ILE A 218 -8.09 37.40 -15.62
C ILE A 218 -6.96 38.43 -15.82
N THR A 219 -5.77 38.17 -15.28
CA THR A 219 -4.65 39.11 -15.42
C THR A 219 -4.26 39.29 -16.88
N PHE A 220 -4.34 38.24 -17.69
CA PHE A 220 -4.09 38.30 -19.13
C PHE A 220 -5.07 39.25 -19.86
N VAL A 221 -6.36 39.19 -19.53
CA VAL A 221 -7.39 40.11 -20.07
C VAL A 221 -7.21 41.53 -19.58
N LEU A 222 -6.93 41.70 -18.28
CA LEU A 222 -6.70 43.03 -17.68
C LEU A 222 -5.51 43.75 -18.31
N MET A 223 -4.53 43.00 -18.82
CA MET A 223 -3.37 43.53 -19.54
C MET A 223 -3.68 43.94 -20.99
N GLY A 224 -4.96 43.85 -21.42
CA GLY A 224 -5.44 44.29 -22.73
C GLY A 224 -5.28 43.26 -23.85
N ASN A 225 -4.93 42.00 -23.52
CA ASN A 225 -4.80 40.94 -24.53
C ASN A 225 -6.15 40.30 -24.84
N ASN A 226 -6.31 39.83 -26.08
CA ASN A 226 -7.50 39.11 -26.51
C ASN A 226 -7.44 37.64 -26.09
N LEU A 227 -8.49 37.16 -25.43
CA LEU A 227 -8.66 35.74 -25.10
C LEU A 227 -9.06 34.95 -26.35
N THR A 228 -8.09 34.27 -26.96
CA THR A 228 -8.33 33.24 -27.97
C THR A 228 -8.38 31.86 -27.31
N ALA A 229 -9.14 30.93 -27.91
CA ALA A 229 -9.29 29.56 -27.41
C ALA A 229 -7.94 28.85 -27.28
N ASP A 230 -7.04 29.11 -28.23
CA ASP A 230 -5.70 28.52 -28.35
C ASP A 230 -4.85 28.88 -27.10
N VAL A 231 -4.74 30.16 -26.79
CA VAL A 231 -3.99 30.68 -25.62
C VAL A 231 -4.59 30.17 -24.31
N THR A 232 -5.92 30.15 -24.21
CA THR A 232 -6.62 29.70 -22.99
C THR A 232 -6.36 28.21 -22.72
N TYR A 233 -6.40 27.40 -23.78
CA TYR A 233 -6.13 25.98 -23.69
C TYR A 233 -4.67 25.70 -23.37
N GLU A 234 -3.73 26.36 -24.05
CA GLU A 234 -2.30 26.24 -23.79
C GLU A 234 -1.98 26.55 -22.32
N MET A 235 -2.44 27.69 -21.80
CA MET A 235 -2.22 28.07 -20.40
C MET A 235 -2.79 27.03 -19.43
N SER A 236 -4.01 26.54 -19.67
CA SER A 236 -4.62 25.49 -18.85
C SER A 236 -3.81 24.20 -18.84
N THR A 237 -3.28 23.78 -20.00
CA THR A 237 -2.44 22.57 -20.09
C THR A 237 -1.11 22.73 -19.36
N TYR A 238 -0.44 23.88 -19.48
CA TYR A 238 0.81 24.15 -18.76
C TYR A 238 0.61 24.15 -17.25
N PHE A 239 -0.46 24.80 -16.75
CA PHE A 239 -0.76 24.79 -15.32
C PHE A 239 -1.12 23.40 -14.79
N ASN A 240 -1.82 22.57 -15.58
CA ASN A 240 -2.11 21.20 -15.20
C ASN A 240 -0.82 20.36 -15.02
N ILE A 241 0.14 20.49 -15.95
CA ILE A 241 1.44 19.82 -15.85
C ILE A 241 2.24 20.36 -14.67
N LEU A 242 2.34 21.69 -14.53
CA LEU A 242 3.08 22.34 -13.45
C LEU A 242 2.55 21.91 -12.09
N GLN A 243 1.23 21.86 -11.93
CA GLN A 243 0.60 21.42 -10.70
C GLN A 243 0.93 19.95 -10.38
N LEU A 244 0.91 19.06 -11.36
CA LEU A 244 1.28 17.66 -11.13
C LEU A 244 2.71 17.55 -10.56
N VAL A 245 3.64 18.36 -11.08
CA VAL A 245 5.03 18.37 -10.61
C VAL A 245 5.14 18.97 -9.21
N VAL A 246 4.58 20.16 -8.98
CA VAL A 246 4.74 20.92 -7.74
C VAL A 246 3.92 20.35 -6.59
N ALA A 247 2.66 19.98 -6.83
CA ALA A 247 1.74 19.58 -5.77
C ALA A 247 1.87 18.11 -5.38
N LEU A 248 2.28 17.24 -6.30
CA LEU A 248 2.32 15.80 -6.08
C LEU A 248 3.73 15.22 -6.06
N TYR A 249 4.53 15.44 -7.11
CA TYR A 249 5.84 14.80 -7.20
C TYR A 249 6.90 15.44 -6.32
N PHE A 250 6.93 16.77 -6.21
CA PHE A 250 7.89 17.48 -5.39
C PHE A 250 7.82 17.10 -3.89
N PRO A 251 6.67 17.19 -3.20
CA PRO A 251 6.59 16.79 -1.79
C PRO A 251 6.85 15.30 -1.59
N GLN A 252 6.43 14.45 -2.54
CA GLN A 252 6.74 13.02 -2.49
C GLN A 252 8.25 12.75 -2.60
N GLY A 253 8.96 13.52 -3.44
CA GLY A 253 10.41 13.49 -3.52
C GLY A 253 11.08 13.88 -2.19
N LEU A 254 10.62 14.95 -1.55
CA LEU A 254 11.14 15.37 -0.24
C LEU A 254 10.93 14.33 0.86
N ILE A 255 9.76 13.68 0.90
CA ILE A 255 9.48 12.61 1.86
C ILE A 255 10.45 11.44 1.63
N LEU A 256 10.65 11.02 0.38
CA LEU A 256 11.53 9.91 0.05
C LEU A 256 12.99 10.21 0.39
N LEU A 257 13.44 11.44 0.14
CA LEU A 257 14.76 11.90 0.57
C LEU A 257 14.90 11.84 2.10
N GLY A 258 13.90 12.32 2.84
CA GLY A 258 13.88 12.23 4.30
C GLY A 258 13.98 10.78 4.81
N GLU A 259 13.18 9.87 4.26
CA GLU A 259 13.22 8.45 4.61
C GLU A 259 14.55 7.79 4.25
N SER A 260 15.17 8.20 3.13
CA SER A 260 16.48 7.72 2.70
C SER A 260 17.57 8.18 3.67
N ILE A 261 17.57 9.45 4.09
CA ILE A 261 18.54 9.99 5.05
C ILE A 261 18.47 9.24 6.38
N VAL A 262 17.26 9.04 6.92
CA VAL A 262 17.11 8.28 8.18
C VAL A 262 17.55 6.82 7.99
N SER A 263 17.33 6.24 6.81
CA SER A 263 17.80 4.88 6.50
C SER A 263 19.32 4.78 6.46
N PHE A 264 20.00 5.78 5.88
CA PHE A 264 21.47 5.85 5.93
C PHE A 264 21.99 6.02 7.35
N ASN A 265 21.39 6.90 8.16
CA ASN A 265 21.80 7.07 9.56
C ASN A 265 21.65 5.76 10.35
N ARG A 266 20.59 4.97 10.11
CA ARG A 266 20.45 3.65 10.72
C ARG A 266 21.56 2.70 10.32
N LEU A 267 21.91 2.66 9.03
CA LEU A 267 22.99 1.80 8.53
C LEU A 267 24.34 2.18 9.14
N GLU A 268 24.62 3.47 9.28
CA GLU A 268 25.83 3.97 9.91
C GLU A 268 25.93 3.52 11.38
N VAL A 269 24.85 3.66 12.15
CA VAL A 269 24.78 3.16 13.53
C VAL A 269 25.01 1.64 13.59
N TYR A 270 24.42 0.86 12.68
CA TYR A 270 24.65 -0.59 12.61
C TYR A 270 26.12 -0.92 12.33
N VAL A 271 26.77 -0.19 11.42
CA VAL A 271 28.18 -0.37 11.08
C VAL A 271 29.07 -0.07 12.28
N ILE A 272 28.80 1.03 13.02
CA ILE A 272 29.56 1.38 14.23
C ILE A 272 29.42 0.29 15.31
N ILE A 273 28.21 -0.21 15.55
CA ILE A 273 27.96 -1.28 16.52
C ILE A 273 28.69 -2.57 16.12
N LEU A 274 28.73 -2.91 14.82
CA LEU A 274 29.48 -4.05 14.29
C LEU A 274 30.98 -3.93 14.56
N TYR A 275 31.58 -2.77 14.29
CA TYR A 275 33.00 -2.54 14.58
C TYR A 275 33.32 -2.67 16.08
N SER A 276 32.49 -2.08 16.94
CA SER A 276 32.67 -2.16 18.40
C SER A 276 32.56 -3.59 18.93
N THR A 277 31.57 -4.35 18.47
CA THR A 277 31.40 -5.76 18.87
C THR A 277 32.54 -6.66 18.38
N ILE A 278 33.02 -6.47 17.14
CA ILE A 278 34.18 -7.20 16.62
C ILE A 278 35.44 -6.89 17.46
N TYR A 279 35.66 -5.62 17.79
CA TYR A 279 36.81 -5.21 18.62
C TYR A 279 36.77 -5.86 20.02
N VAL A 280 35.61 -5.87 20.67
CA VAL A 280 35.42 -6.54 21.97
C VAL A 280 35.70 -8.05 21.87
N ILE A 281 35.22 -8.73 20.80
CA ILE A 281 35.47 -10.16 20.59
C ILE A 281 36.96 -10.44 20.39
N ILE A 282 37.66 -9.63 19.60
CA ILE A 282 39.10 -9.76 19.36
C ILE A 282 39.87 -9.56 20.67
N LEU A 283 39.57 -8.49 21.41
CA LEU A 283 40.21 -8.20 22.69
C LEU A 283 40.00 -9.34 23.70
N TYR A 284 38.77 -9.86 23.79
CA TYR A 284 38.45 -10.98 24.67
C TYR A 284 39.21 -12.25 24.27
N SER A 285 39.34 -12.51 22.96
CA SER A 285 40.09 -13.65 22.42
C SER A 285 41.59 -13.55 22.74
N ILE A 286 42.18 -12.35 22.65
CA ILE A 286 43.58 -12.08 23.02
C ILE A 286 43.80 -12.27 24.52
N ILE A 287 42.90 -11.76 25.37
CA ILE A 287 42.96 -11.94 26.83
C ILE A 287 42.88 -13.41 27.20
N LEU A 288 41.97 -14.17 26.58
CA LEU A 288 41.77 -15.59 26.84
C LEU A 288 42.98 -16.41 26.39
N TYR A 289 43.59 -16.06 25.26
CA TYR A 289 44.84 -16.66 24.79
C TYR A 289 46.02 -16.37 25.74
N SER A 290 46.19 -15.11 26.17
CA SER A 290 47.21 -14.70 27.15
C SER A 290 47.07 -15.42 28.49
N ARG A 291 45.84 -15.66 28.94
CA ARG A 291 45.55 -16.36 30.19
C ARG A 291 45.81 -17.87 30.11
N ASN A 292 45.80 -18.46 28.92
CA ASN A 292 46.10 -19.88 28.70
C ASN A 292 47.60 -20.16 28.51
N LEU A 293 48.41 -19.11 28.37
CA LEU A 293 49.87 -19.15 28.21
C LEU A 293 50.64 -18.95 29.53
N ARG A 294 49.95 -18.61 30.63
CA ARG A 294 50.49 -18.61 32.00
C ARG A 294 50.00 -19.83 32.75
#